data_AF-A0A1Y4HT84-F1
#
_entry.id   AF-A0A1Y4HT84-F1
#
_cell.length_a   1.000
_cell.length_b   1.000
_cell.length_c   1.000
_cell.angle_alpha   90.00
_cell.angle_beta   90.00
_cell.angle_gamma   90.00
#
_symmetry.space_group_name_H-M   'P 1'
#
loop_
_entity.id
_entity.type
_entity.pdbx_description
1 polymer ?
#
loop_
_entity_poly.entity_id
_entity_poly.type
_entity_poly.pdbx_seq_one_letter_code
_entity_poly.pdbx_strand_id
1 'polypeptide(L)'
;MRRCSRSKRTSSCKGAAVDYLIIELEAQLLKAGKTSSDLIRATGHTPANISKLRNGKVKAIRLKTLLDICEELDCQPGDLIKRVSEEELEELAIERTRNGIRRMKGDAEAASLPTNVYAVDLSDE
;
A
#
# COMPACT_ATOMS: atom_id res chain seq x y z
N MET A 1 43.79 27.85 -1.37
CA MET A 1 42.66 27.01 -1.81
C MET A 1 42.55 25.80 -0.87
N ARG A 2 41.47 25.72 -0.08
CA ARG A 2 41.34 24.76 1.04
C ARG A 2 41.02 23.36 0.51
N ARG A 3 41.84 22.38 0.88
CA ARG A 3 41.61 20.94 0.67
C ARG A 3 40.41 20.52 1.53
N CYS A 4 39.37 19.96 0.91
CA CYS A 4 38.27 19.36 1.66
C CYS A 4 38.74 18.00 2.22
N SER A 5 38.92 17.94 3.53
CA SER A 5 39.36 16.76 4.26
C SER A 5 38.26 15.70 4.27
N ARG A 6 38.59 14.54 3.69
CA ARG A 6 37.81 13.29 3.69
C ARG A 6 37.85 12.67 5.09
N SER A 7 37.08 13.21 6.04
CA SER A 7 36.97 12.62 7.38
C SER A 7 35.64 13.02 8.02
N LYS A 8 34.95 12.01 8.59
CA LYS A 8 33.65 12.04 9.27
C LYS A 8 32.40 11.87 8.39
N ARG A 9 32.30 10.70 7.75
CA ARG A 9 31.03 9.94 7.75
C ARG A 9 31.24 8.72 8.63
N THR A 10 31.29 8.96 9.94
CA THR A 10 31.30 7.91 10.95
C THR A 10 29.86 7.67 11.41
N SER A 11 29.58 6.40 11.67
CA SER A 11 28.39 5.78 12.28
C SER A 11 27.12 5.68 11.45
N SER A 12 26.82 4.41 11.11
CA SER A 12 25.54 3.88 10.63
C SER A 12 25.35 3.85 9.11
N CYS A 13 26.21 3.10 8.43
CA CYS A 13 25.72 2.24 7.36
C CYS A 13 24.85 1.15 8.03
N LYS A 14 23.63 1.51 8.48
CA LYS A 14 22.58 0.50 8.68
C LYS A 14 22.32 -0.07 7.29
N GLY A 15 22.39 -1.39 7.18
CA GLY A 15 22.28 -2.15 5.94
C GLY A 15 21.08 -1.71 5.12
N ALA A 16 21.17 -1.94 3.80
CA ALA A 16 20.16 -1.59 2.81
C ALA A 16 18.74 -1.67 3.39
N ALA A 17 18.15 -0.51 3.69
CA ALA A 17 16.76 -0.45 4.10
C ALA A 17 15.94 -0.87 2.89
N VAL A 18 15.38 -2.08 2.95
CA VAL A 18 14.42 -2.52 1.92
C VAL A 18 13.15 -1.73 2.20
N ASP A 19 12.89 -0.75 1.33
CA ASP A 19 11.63 -0.01 1.35
C ASP A 19 10.59 -0.84 0.59
N TYR A 20 9.46 -1.13 1.23
CA TYR A 20 8.34 -1.84 0.61
C TYR A 20 7.27 -0.83 0.16
N LEU A 21 6.54 -1.18 -0.90
CA LEU A 21 5.33 -0.46 -1.30
C LEU A 21 4.11 -1.28 -0.94
N ILE A 22 3.17 -0.70 -0.21
CA ILE A 22 1.87 -1.33 0.06
C ILE A 22 0.79 -0.73 -0.83
N ILE A 23 -0.18 -1.57 -1.20
CA ILE A 23 -1.35 -1.16 -1.98
C ILE A 23 -2.61 -1.27 -1.12
N GLU A 24 -3.29 -0.15 -0.90
CA GLU A 24 -4.47 0.00 -0.03
C GLU A 24 -5.80 0.02 -0.80
N LEU A 25 -5.85 -0.61 -1.98
CA LEU A 25 -7.05 -0.62 -2.81
C LEU A 25 -8.26 -1.23 -2.09
N GLU A 26 -8.04 -2.25 -1.26
CA GLU A 26 -9.13 -2.87 -0.50
C GLU A 26 -9.70 -1.92 0.57
N ALA A 27 -8.87 -1.11 1.21
CA ALA A 27 -9.32 -0.08 2.16
C ALA A 27 -10.15 0.99 1.46
N GLN A 28 -9.72 1.47 0.28
CA GLN A 28 -10.47 2.48 -0.47
C GLN A 28 -11.81 1.92 -1.00
N LEU A 29 -11.86 0.66 -1.41
CA LEU A 29 -13.11 0.00 -1.80
C LEU A 29 -14.11 -0.10 -0.64
N LEU A 30 -13.64 -0.48 0.56
CA LEU A 30 -14.48 -0.52 1.77
C LEU A 30 -15.00 0.87 2.14
N LYS A 31 -14.13 1.88 2.12
CA LYS A 31 -14.50 3.27 2.40
C LYS A 31 -15.55 3.80 1.43
N ALA A 32 -15.45 3.44 0.15
CA ALA A 32 -16.41 3.82 -0.88
C ALA A 32 -17.67 2.92 -0.92
N GLY A 33 -17.71 1.82 -0.16
CA GLY A 33 -18.80 0.84 -0.21
C GLY A 33 -18.91 0.10 -1.56
N LYS A 34 -17.82 0.01 -2.33
CA LYS A 34 -17.80 -0.58 -3.68
C LYS A 34 -17.08 -1.93 -3.67
N THR A 35 -17.49 -2.83 -4.56
CA THR A 35 -16.77 -4.09 -4.80
C THR A 35 -15.74 -3.96 -5.90
N SER A 36 -14.79 -4.89 -5.97
CA SER A 36 -13.85 -4.95 -7.12
C SER A 36 -14.59 -5.09 -8.45
N SER A 37 -15.76 -5.75 -8.47
CA SER A 37 -16.61 -5.89 -9.66
C SER A 37 -17.23 -4.55 -10.09
N ASP A 38 -17.61 -3.70 -9.13
CA ASP A 38 -18.13 -2.37 -9.43
C ASP A 38 -17.03 -1.48 -10.02
N LEU A 39 -15.82 -1.53 -9.46
CA LEU A 39 -14.65 -0.83 -9.99
C LEU A 39 -14.31 -1.27 -11.42
N ILE A 40 -14.37 -2.57 -11.70
CA ILE A 40 -14.15 -3.13 -13.05
C ILE A 40 -15.19 -2.58 -14.03
N ARG A 41 -16.47 -2.55 -13.63
CA ARG A 41 -17.57 -2.05 -14.47
C ARG A 41 -17.43 -0.55 -14.77
N ALA A 42 -16.99 0.23 -13.80
CA ALA A 42 -16.84 1.68 -13.94
C ALA A 42 -15.59 2.09 -14.72
N THR A 43 -14.42 1.49 -14.42
CA THR A 43 -13.13 1.86 -15.04
C THR A 43 -12.85 1.15 -16.37
N GLY A 44 -13.59 0.08 -16.69
CA GLY A 44 -13.35 -0.73 -17.89
C GLY A 44 -12.03 -1.53 -17.85
N HIS A 45 -11.36 -1.61 -16.69
CA HIS A 45 -10.16 -2.43 -16.51
C HIS A 45 -10.48 -3.91 -16.41
N THR A 46 -9.54 -4.77 -16.81
CA THR A 46 -9.76 -6.21 -16.76
C THR A 46 -9.77 -6.73 -15.30
N PRO A 47 -10.55 -7.79 -14.99
CA PRO A 47 -10.53 -8.40 -13.66
C PRO A 47 -9.13 -8.85 -13.22
N ALA A 48 -8.31 -9.32 -14.16
CA ALA A 48 -6.94 -9.71 -13.91
C ALA A 48 -6.06 -8.52 -13.47
N ASN A 49 -6.25 -7.33 -14.05
CA ASN A 49 -5.50 -6.13 -13.67
C ASN A 49 -5.86 -5.68 -12.25
N ILE A 50 -7.16 -5.56 -11.96
CA ILE A 50 -7.64 -5.15 -10.63
C ILE A 50 -7.23 -6.16 -9.55
N SER A 51 -7.27 -7.47 -9.85
CA SER A 51 -6.82 -8.51 -8.91
C SER A 51 -5.31 -8.41 -8.61
N LYS A 52 -4.47 -8.12 -9.61
CA LYS A 52 -3.04 -7.92 -9.38
C LYS A 52 -2.76 -6.70 -8.52
N LEU A 53 -3.46 -5.58 -8.78
CA LEU A 53 -3.36 -4.36 -7.97
C LEU A 53 -3.80 -4.61 -6.53
N ARG A 54 -4.98 -5.20 -6.33
CA ARG A 54 -5.56 -5.45 -5.00
C ARG A 54 -4.66 -6.31 -4.13
N ASN A 55 -4.01 -7.32 -4.72
CA ASN A 55 -3.17 -8.26 -3.99
C ASN A 55 -1.68 -7.87 -3.97
N GLY A 56 -1.31 -6.65 -4.38
CA GLY A 56 0.09 -6.20 -4.40
C GLY A 56 1.02 -6.98 -5.34
N LYS A 57 0.47 -7.73 -6.31
CA LYS A 57 1.25 -8.54 -7.28
C LYS A 57 1.62 -7.74 -8.54
N VAL A 58 1.58 -6.42 -8.45
CA VAL A 58 1.83 -5.50 -9.56
C VAL A 58 3.29 -5.05 -9.48
N LYS A 59 4.01 -5.10 -10.60
CA LYS A 59 5.36 -4.52 -10.70
C LYS A 59 5.35 -3.06 -11.18
N ALA A 60 4.39 -2.73 -12.05
CA ALA A 60 4.22 -1.40 -12.60
C ALA A 60 2.74 -1.09 -12.81
N ILE A 61 2.36 0.16 -12.53
CA ILE A 61 1.02 0.70 -12.78
C ILE A 61 1.12 1.86 -13.75
N ARG A 62 0.19 1.93 -14.72
CA ARG A 62 0.08 3.11 -15.58
C ARG A 62 -0.55 4.24 -14.78
N LEU A 63 -0.02 5.45 -14.89
CA LEU A 63 -0.60 6.62 -14.20
C LEU A 63 -2.07 6.83 -14.55
N LYS A 64 -2.46 6.56 -15.81
CA LYS A 64 -3.87 6.60 -16.21
C LYS A 64 -4.74 5.64 -15.40
N THR A 65 -4.32 4.38 -15.26
CA THR A 65 -5.02 3.39 -14.43
C THR A 65 -5.13 3.84 -12.98
N LEU A 66 -4.09 4.47 -12.45
CA LEU A 66 -4.13 5.00 -11.09
C LEU A 66 -5.15 6.13 -10.97
N LEU A 67 -5.18 7.06 -11.92
CA LEU A 67 -6.17 8.15 -11.96
C LEU A 67 -7.60 7.64 -12.12
N ASP A 68 -7.84 6.72 -13.07
CA ASP A 68 -9.18 6.15 -13.32
C ASP A 68 -9.75 5.51 -12.03
N ILE A 69 -8.90 4.85 -11.22
CA ILE A 69 -9.29 4.28 -9.92
C ILE A 69 -9.53 5.38 -8.88
N CYS A 70 -8.65 6.38 -8.80
CA CYS A 70 -8.79 7.51 -7.88
C CYS A 70 -10.07 8.32 -8.13
N GLU A 71 -10.41 8.57 -9.40
CA GLU A 71 -11.63 9.28 -9.80
C GLU A 71 -12.88 8.49 -9.38
N GLU A 72 -12.88 7.17 -9.59
CA GLU A 72 -14.03 6.33 -9.24
C GLU A 72 -14.21 6.16 -7.72
N LEU A 73 -13.11 6.18 -6.96
CA LEU A 73 -13.13 5.97 -5.50
C LEU A 73 -13.05 7.27 -4.68
N ASP A 74 -12.97 8.44 -5.34
CA ASP A 74 -12.78 9.75 -4.71
C ASP A 74 -11.61 9.76 -3.70
N CYS A 75 -10.44 9.28 -4.15
CA CYS A 75 -9.24 9.19 -3.32
C CYS A 75 -8.01 9.78 -4.01
N GLN A 76 -6.96 10.05 -3.23
CA GLN A 76 -5.68 10.49 -3.76
C GLN A 76 -4.79 9.28 -4.07
N PRO A 77 -3.85 9.39 -5.03
CA PRO A 77 -2.87 8.34 -5.31
C PRO A 77 -2.07 7.89 -4.08
N GLY A 78 -1.80 8.81 -3.14
CA GLY A 78 -1.11 8.51 -1.87
C GLY A 78 -1.96 7.71 -0.88
N ASP A 79 -3.28 7.66 -1.07
CA ASP A 79 -4.18 6.82 -0.28
C ASP A 79 -4.22 5.37 -0.78
N LEU A 80 -3.76 5.15 -2.03
CA LEU A 80 -3.68 3.83 -2.66
C LEU A 80 -2.30 3.21 -2.54
N ILE A 81 -1.24 4.02 -2.62
CA ILE A 81 0.15 3.55 -2.65
C ILE A 81 0.92 4.23 -1.53
N LYS A 82 1.49 3.44 -0.62
CA LYS A 82 2.29 3.95 0.50
C LYS A 82 3.65 3.26 0.57
N ARG A 83 4.71 4.04 0.77
CA ARG A 83 6.04 3.53 1.11
C ARG A 83 6.07 3.19 2.59
N VAL A 84 6.56 2.01 2.92
CA VAL A 84 6.75 1.55 4.30
C VAL A 84 8.14 0.94 4.46
N SER A 85 8.75 1.12 5.62
CA SER A 85 9.93 0.36 6.02
C SER A 85 9.56 -1.09 6.36
N GLU A 86 10.57 -1.94 6.49
CA GLU A 86 10.40 -3.30 7.00
C GLU A 86 9.75 -3.34 8.39
N GLU A 87 10.21 -2.47 9.31
CA GLU A 87 9.65 -2.33 10.65
C GLU A 87 8.16 -1.90 10.60
N GLU A 88 7.82 -0.92 9.76
CA GLU A 88 6.44 -0.47 9.58
C GLU A 88 5.54 -1.56 8.97
N LEU A 89 6.09 -2.37 8.06
CA LEU A 89 5.36 -3.47 7.43
C LEU A 89 5.00 -4.56 8.45
N GLU A 90 5.95 -4.95 9.30
CA GLU A 90 5.73 -5.92 10.37
C GLU A 90 4.67 -5.41 11.37
N GLU A 91 4.78 -4.14 11.78
CA GLU A 91 3.80 -3.51 12.67
C GLU A 91 2.38 -3.51 12.07
N LEU A 92 2.24 -3.12 10.81
CA LEU A 92 0.95 -3.12 10.10
C LEU A 92 0.35 -4.53 10.00
N ALA A 93 1.16 -5.55 9.73
CA ALA A 93 0.70 -6.94 9.66
C ALA A 93 0.18 -7.44 11.02
N ILE A 94 0.87 -7.09 12.11
CA ILE A 94 0.45 -7.41 13.47
C ILE A 94 -0.83 -6.65 13.83
N GLU A 95 -0.92 -5.37 13.49
CA GLU A 95 -2.07 -4.52 13.79
C GLU A 95 -3.34 -5.04 13.09
N ARG A 96 -3.26 -5.42 11.82
CA ARG A 96 -4.42 -5.98 11.10
C ARG A 96 -4.90 -7.30 11.69
N THR A 97 -3.97 -8.15 12.14
CA THR A 97 -4.29 -9.40 12.84
C THR A 97 -5.01 -9.12 14.16
N ARG A 98 -4.56 -8.13 14.94
CA ARG A 98 -5.24 -7.71 16.19
C ARG A 98 -6.59 -7.05 15.93
N ASN A 99 -6.71 -6.25 14.88
CA ASN A 99 -7.96 -5.56 14.51
C ASN A 99 -9.04 -6.55 14.06
N GLY A 100 -8.67 -7.70 13.50
CA GLY A 100 -9.58 -8.83 13.26
C GLY A 100 -10.30 -9.31 14.53
N ILE A 101 -9.66 -9.21 15.70
CA ILE A 101 -10.20 -9.66 17.00
C ILE A 101 -11.07 -8.58 17.66
N ARG A 102 -10.74 -7.30 17.50
CA ARG A 102 -11.50 -6.16 18.09
C ARG A 102 -12.89 -5.93 17.48
N ARG A 103 -13.18 -6.47 16.29
CA ARG A 103 -14.50 -6.40 15.64
C ARG A 103 -15.66 -6.94 16.50
N MET A 104 -15.37 -7.75 17.53
CA MET A 104 -16.36 -8.24 18.48
C MET A 104 -16.78 -7.22 19.56
N LYS A 105 -16.18 -6.03 19.64
CA LYS A 105 -16.39 -5.07 20.75
C LYS A 105 -17.13 -3.75 20.43
N GLY A 106 -17.49 -3.52 19.17
CA GLY A 106 -18.46 -2.46 18.82
C GLY A 106 -17.92 -1.03 18.73
N ASP A 107 -16.67 -0.84 18.28
CA ASP A 107 -16.12 0.50 17.98
C ASP A 107 -16.26 0.79 16.47
N ALA A 108 -17.00 1.84 16.10
CA ALA A 108 -17.37 2.15 14.70
C ALA A 108 -16.18 2.43 13.76
N GLU A 109 -14.99 2.69 14.30
CA GLU A 109 -13.78 3.02 13.53
C GLU A 109 -12.98 1.78 13.08
N ALA A 110 -13.27 0.59 13.65
CA ALA A 110 -12.56 -0.66 13.36
C ALA A 110 -13.08 -1.43 12.13
N ALA A 111 -14.14 -0.93 11.47
CA ALA A 111 -14.75 -1.58 10.30
C ALA A 111 -14.09 -1.23 8.96
N SER A 112 -13.16 -0.26 8.96
CA SER A 112 -12.69 0.41 7.73
C SER A 112 -11.48 -0.26 7.04
N LEU A 113 -10.70 -1.07 7.75
CA LEU A 113 -9.42 -1.58 7.23
C LEU A 113 -9.46 -3.07 6.88
N PRO A 114 -8.82 -3.47 5.75
CA PRO A 114 -8.71 -4.87 5.35
C PRO A 114 -7.83 -5.65 6.33
N THR A 115 -8.01 -6.97 6.37
CA THR A 115 -7.27 -7.86 7.29
C THR A 115 -5.87 -8.21 6.78
N ASN A 116 -5.64 -8.08 5.47
CA ASN A 116 -4.37 -8.44 4.85
C ASN A 116 -3.60 -7.17 4.49
N VAL A 117 -2.28 -7.18 4.67
CA VAL A 117 -1.36 -6.21 4.05
C VAL A 117 -0.78 -6.84 2.80
N TYR A 118 -0.86 -6.14 1.67
CA TYR A 118 -0.23 -6.57 0.43
C TYR A 118 0.94 -5.65 0.12
N ALA A 119 2.15 -6.17 0.32
CA ALA A 119 3.38 -5.51 -0.08
C ALA A 119 3.77 -5.95 -1.51
N VAL A 120 4.28 -5.00 -2.28
CA VAL A 120 4.94 -5.22 -3.56
C VAL A 120 6.41 -5.49 -3.27
N ASP A 121 6.86 -6.69 -3.63
CA ASP A 121 8.26 -7.05 -3.59
C ASP A 121 8.94 -6.65 -4.91
N LEU A 122 9.98 -5.82 -4.82
CA LEU A 122 10.80 -5.35 -5.95
C LEU A 122 12.23 -5.91 -5.88
N SER A 123 12.50 -6.90 -5.03
CA SER A 123 13.83 -7.49 -4.86
C SER A 123 14.33 -8.32 -6.06
N ASP A 124 13.42 -8.74 -6.95
CA ASP A 124 13.71 -9.58 -8.12
C ASP A 124 14.16 -8.81 -9.40
N GLU A 125 14.57 -7.53 -9.31
CA GLU A 125 14.98 -6.71 -10.48
C GLU A 125 16.45 -6.30 -10.50
#